data_AF-A0A934RVE9-F1
#
_entry.id   AF-A0A934RVE9-F1
#
_cell.length_a   1.000
_cell.length_b   1.000
_cell.length_c   1.000
_cell.angle_alpha   90.00
_cell.angle_beta   90.00
_cell.angle_gamma   90.00
#
_symmetry.space_group_name_H-M   'P 1'
#
loop_
_entity.id
_entity.type
_entity.pdbx_description
1 polymer ?
#
loop_
_entity_poly.entity_id
_entity_poly.type
_entity_poly.pdbx_seq_one_letter_code
_entity_poly.pdbx_strand_id
1 'polypeptide(L)' 'SVRLGLHNEQGDLQSTGNVTVPTNHEVPRVGSLVEVRYLYAFPESLVVYQPVYLGERTDIAASDCRTNQLKFKST' A
#
# COMPACT_ATOMS: atom_id res chain seq x y z
N SER A 1 -13.40 -1.10 -2.28
CA SER A 1 -11.95 -1.33 -2.15
C SER A 1 -11.22 -0.30 -2.99
N VAL A 2 -9.96 -0.03 -2.68
CA VAL A 2 -9.09 0.87 -3.44
C VAL A 2 -7.84 0.13 -3.90
N ARG A 3 -7.27 0.51 -5.05
CA ARG A 3 -6.00 -0.05 -5.53
C ARG A 3 -4.84 0.61 -4.80
N LEU A 4 -3.87 -0.20 -4.41
CA LEU A 4 -2.63 0.24 -3.77
C LEU A 4 -1.50 0.29 -4.80
N GLY A 5 -0.63 1.28 -4.66
CA GLY A 5 0.59 1.37 -5.44
C GLY A 5 1.74 1.90 -4.60
N LEU A 6 2.96 1.42 -4.88
CA LEU A 6 4.21 1.89 -4.28
C LEU A 6 5.21 2.25 -5.37
N HIS A 7 6.04 3.25 -5.13
CA HIS A 7 7.10 3.63 -6.07
C HIS A 7 8.27 2.64 -5.98
N ASN A 8 8.76 2.16 -7.12
CA ASN A 8 10.01 1.41 -7.21
C ASN A 8 11.23 2.37 -7.16
N GLU A 9 12.44 1.82 -7.25
CA GLU A 9 13.68 2.62 -7.27
C GLU A 9 13.81 3.52 -8.51
N GLN A 10 13.10 3.22 -9.60
CA GLN A 10 13.07 4.01 -10.83
C GLN A 10 12.02 5.14 -10.80
N GLY A 11 11.17 5.19 -9.76
CA GLY A 11 10.08 6.15 -9.63
C GLY A 11 8.76 5.70 -10.28
N ASP A 12 8.69 4.49 -10.84
CA ASP A 12 7.46 3.93 -11.39
C ASP A 12 6.54 3.42 -10.29
N LEU A 13 5.24 3.67 -10.46
CA LEU A 13 4.22 3.18 -9.56
C LEU A 13 3.90 1.70 -9.83
N GLN A 14 4.31 0.83 -8.92
CA GLN A 14 4.02 -0.61 -8.94
C GLN A 14 2.73 -0.90 -8.18
N SER A 15 1.82 -1.64 -8.80
CA SER A 15 0.56 -2.05 -8.18
C SER A 15 0.81 -3.12 -7.11
N THR A 16 0.45 -2.84 -5.86
CA THR A 16 0.67 -3.73 -4.70
C THR A 16 -0.60 -4.43 -4.21
N GLY A 17 -1.65 -4.41 -5.03
CA GLY A 17 -2.92 -5.10 -4.77
C GLY A 17 -4.05 -4.12 -4.46
N ASN A 18 -5.03 -4.58 -3.69
CA ASN A 18 -6.17 -3.77 -3.28
C ASN A 18 -6.46 -3.95 -1.80
N VAL A 19 -7.00 -2.91 -1.17
CA VAL A 19 -7.44 -2.95 0.22
C VAL A 19 -8.91 -2.60 0.31
N THR A 20 -9.61 -3.26 1.21
CA THR A 20 -11.00 -2.94 1.55
C THR A 20 -11.02 -1.79 2.54
N VAL A 21 -11.68 -0.69 2.18
CA VAL A 21 -11.90 0.45 3.07
C VAL A 21 -13.16 0.13 3.91
N PRO A 22 -13.04 0.06 5.24
CA PRO A 22 -14.19 -0.16 6.12
C PRO A 22 -15.11 1.06 6.12
N THR A 23 -16.42 0.87 6.37
CA THR A 23 -17.44 1.94 6.35
C THR A 23 -17.17 3.07 7.35
N ASN A 24 -16.37 2.83 8.40
CA ASN A 24 -15.99 3.85 9.39
C ASN A 24 -14.93 4.83 8.88
N HIS A 25 -14.33 4.59 7.70
CA HIS A 25 -13.34 5.47 7.11
C HIS A 25 -13.85 6.08 5.82
N GLU A 26 -13.45 7.34 5.59
CA GLU A 26 -13.66 7.99 4.30
C GLU A 26 -12.82 7.32 3.21
N VAL A 27 -13.39 7.22 2.01
CA VAL A 27 -12.67 6.66 0.87
C VAL A 27 -11.59 7.68 0.44
N PRO A 28 -10.31 7.31 0.48
CA PRO A 28 -9.21 8.21 0.14
C PRO A 28 -9.30 8.61 -1.33
N ARG A 29 -8.81 9.82 -1.66
CA ARG A 29 -8.74 10.30 -3.05
C ARG A 29 -7.62 9.59 -3.79
N VAL A 30 -7.70 9.59 -5.13
CA VAL A 30 -6.61 9.09 -5.97
C VAL A 30 -5.37 9.94 -5.71
N GLY A 31 -4.25 9.28 -5.37
CA GLY A 31 -3.00 9.93 -5.01
C GLY A 31 -2.85 10.25 -3.52
N SER A 32 -3.89 10.05 -2.70
CA SER A 32 -3.77 10.11 -1.24
C SER A 32 -2.88 8.99 -0.73
N LEU A 33 -2.09 9.29 0.30
CA LEU A 33 -1.27 8.31 0.98
C LEU A 33 -2.07 7.69 2.12
N VAL A 34 -1.96 6.38 2.26
CA VAL A 34 -2.80 5.61 3.18
C VAL A 34 -1.95 4.65 3.98
N GLU A 35 -2.33 4.43 5.22
CA GLU A 35 -1.71 3.43 6.08
C GLU A 35 -2.46 2.11 5.95
N VAL A 36 -1.70 1.06 5.62
CA VAL A 36 -2.22 -0.29 5.41
C VAL A 36 -1.38 -1.27 6.20
N ARG A 37 -2.03 -2.06 7.05
CA ARG A 37 -1.42 -3.18 7.77
C ARG A 37 -1.67 -4.47 7.01
N TYR A 38 -0.64 -5.24 6.76
CA TYR A 38 -0.72 -6.51 6.03
C TYR A 38 0.11 -7.58 6.72
N LEU A 39 -0.07 -8.85 6.36
CA LEU A 39 0.70 -9.95 6.94
C LEU A 39 2.07 -10.10 6.27
N TYR A 40 2.08 -10.18 4.94
CA TYR A 40 3.29 -10.26 4.12
C TYR A 40 2.99 -9.85 2.68
N ALA A 41 4.01 -9.52 1.91
CA ALA A 41 3.94 -9.28 0.47
C ALA A 41 4.50 -10.48 -0.31
N PHE A 42 3.97 -10.71 -1.51
CA PHE A 42 4.51 -11.70 -2.45
C PHE A 42 5.68 -11.08 -3.23
N PRO A 43 6.87 -11.69 -3.24
CA PRO A 43 8.04 -11.13 -3.92
C PRO A 43 7.89 -11.08 -5.46
N GLU A 44 7.11 -11.99 -6.05
CA GLU A 44 6.90 -12.04 -7.50
C GLU A 44 5.96 -10.95 -8.02
N SER A 45 4.93 -10.59 -7.25
CA SER A 45 3.85 -9.69 -7.70
C SER A 45 3.75 -8.40 -6.89
N LEU A 46 4.52 -8.27 -5.81
CA LEU A 46 4.44 -7.17 -4.83
C LEU A 46 3.07 -7.02 -4.17
N VAL A 47 2.17 -7.99 -4.35
CA VAL A 47 0.82 -7.96 -3.78
C VAL A 47 0.89 -8.22 -2.28
N VAL A 48 0.23 -7.37 -1.50
CA VAL A 48 0.10 -7.56 -0.06
C VAL A 48 -1.00 -8.57 0.29
N TYR A 49 -0.73 -9.45 1.24
CA TYR A 49 -1.66 -10.46 1.73
C TYR A 49 -2.39 -10.00 2.98
N GLN A 50 -3.72 -10.15 2.97
CA GLN A 50 -4.65 -9.69 4.01
C GLN A 50 -4.39 -8.23 4.45
N PRO A 51 -4.49 -7.25 3.54
CA PRO A 51 -4.36 -5.85 3.89
C PRO A 51 -5.58 -5.33 4.67
N VAL A 52 -5.32 -4.50 5.67
CA VAL A 52 -6.27 -3.80 6.52
C VAL A 52 -5.98 -2.31 6.43
N TYR A 53 -6.97 -1.54 5.99
CA TYR A 53 -6.88 -0.09 5.92
C TYR A 53 -6.93 0.51 7.33
N LEU A 54 -5.96 1.36 7.66
CA LEU A 54 -5.87 2.03 8.97
C LEU A 54 -6.24 3.51 8.91
N GLY A 55 -6.08 4.18 7.77
CA GLY A 55 -6.39 5.60 7.62
C GLY A 55 -5.61 6.28 6.50
N GLU A 56 -5.92 7.57 6.26
CA GLU A 56 -5.13 8.43 5.38
C GLU A 56 -3.94 9.02 6.16
N ARG A 57 -2.79 9.19 5.50
CA ARG A 57 -1.59 9.79 6.08
C ARG A 57 -1.26 11.07 5.32
N THR A 58 -1.16 12.17 6.05
CA THR A 58 -0.76 13.48 5.53
C THR A 58 0.63 13.92 6.00
N ASP A 59 1.23 13.17 6.94
CA ASP A 59 2.54 13.47 7.54
C ASP A 59 3.74 13.03 6.70
N ILE A 60 3.53 12.28 5.62
CA ILE A 60 4.60 11.69 4.79
C ILE A 60 4.45 12.11 3.33
N ALA A 61 5.56 12.08 2.57
CA ALA A 61 5.54 12.38 1.15
C ALA A 61 5.39 11.10 0.31
N ALA A 62 4.89 11.23 -0.92
CA ALA A 62 4.74 10.08 -1.83
C ALA A 62 6.09 9.42 -2.18
N SER A 63 7.19 10.17 -2.06
CA SER A 63 8.57 9.70 -2.23
C SER A 63 9.02 8.70 -1.17
N ASP A 64 8.36 8.69 0.00
CA ASP A 64 8.63 7.74 1.09
C ASP A 64 7.92 6.40 0.86
N CYS A 65 6.87 6.36 0.04
CA CYS A 65 6.09 5.15 -0.24
C CYS A 65 6.80 4.24 -1.24
N ARG A 66 7.89 3.60 -0.78
CA ARG A 66 8.76 2.75 -1.62
C ARG A 66 8.47 1.27 -1.44
N THR A 67 8.65 0.50 -2.52
CA THR A 67 8.54 -0.97 -2.50
C THR A 67 9.51 -1.63 -1.51
N ASN A 68 10.63 -0.98 -1.16
CA ASN A 68 11.61 -1.48 -0.19
C ASN A 68 11.09 -1.55 1.27
N GLN A 69 9.96 -0.89 1.56
CA GLN A 69 9.30 -1.00 2.87
C GLN A 69 8.47 -2.29 3.00
N LEU A 70 8.23 -3.00 1.89
CA LEU A 70 7.44 -4.24 1.89
C LEU A 70 8.16 -5.34 2.67
N LYS A 71 7.41 -5.99 3.57
CA LYS A 71 7.85 -7.21 4.24
C LYS A 71 7.39 -8.42 3.44
N PHE A 72 8.34 -9.07 2.76
CA PHE A 72 8.06 -10.25 1.96
C PHE A 72 7.85 -11.50 2.82
N LYS A 73 7.08 -12.45 2.30
CA LYS A 73 6.92 -13.77 2.91
C LYS A 73 8.28 -14.49 2.87
N SER A 74 8.84 -14.77 4.04
CA SER A 74 9.97 -15.71 4.13
C SER A 74 9.51 -17.09 3.68
N THR A 75 10.23 -17.66 2.72
CA THR A 75 9.99 -19.03 2.24
C THR A 75 10.48 -20.04 3.28
#